data_AF-A0A4Q3JNL5-F1
#
_entry.id   AF-A0A4Q3JNL5-F1
#
_cell.length_a   1.000
_cell.length_b   1.000
_cell.length_c   1.000
_cell.angle_alpha   90.00
_cell.angle_beta   90.00
_cell.angle_gamma   90.00
#
_symmetry.space_group_name_H-M   'P 1'
#
loop_
_entity.id
_entity.type
_entity.pdbx_description
1 polymer ?
#
loop_
_entity_poly.entity_id
_entity_poly.type
_entity_poly.pdbx_seq_one_letter_code
_entity_poly.pdbx_strand_id
1 'polypeptide(L)'
;MGGMFQRILEVATPGAGLHDIGKQVAAAVAESDVRVGVCHVFVQHTSASLVIQENADPAVRRDLTKWLADLAPEDRDWEHTDEGPDDMPAHARSAVTRTSELIPVVDGRLGLGTW
;
A
#
# COMPACT_ATOMS: atom_id res chain seq x y z
N MET A 1 16.83 0.30 -26.36
CA MET A 1 17.41 0.49 -25.01
C MET A 1 16.27 0.32 -24.03
N GLY A 2 16.36 -0.62 -23.08
CA GLY A 2 15.34 -0.78 -22.05
C GLY A 2 15.37 0.43 -21.13
N GLY A 3 14.38 1.30 -21.25
CA GLY A 3 14.22 2.49 -20.40
C GLY A 3 13.52 2.14 -19.09
N MET A 4 13.65 3.02 -18.11
CA MET A 4 12.82 2.99 -16.90
C MET A 4 11.41 3.48 -17.26
N PHE A 5 10.40 2.68 -16.92
CA PHE A 5 9.00 3.12 -16.98
C PHE A 5 8.60 3.69 -15.62
N GLN A 6 7.88 4.82 -15.63
CA GLN A 6 7.39 5.45 -14.41
C GLN A 6 5.95 5.92 -14.62
N ARG A 7 5.10 5.68 -13.63
CA ARG A 7 3.71 6.14 -13.59
C ARG A 7 3.33 6.57 -12.19
N ILE A 8 2.58 7.67 -12.09
CA ILE A 8 1.94 8.10 -10.84
C ILE A 8 0.54 7.47 -10.80
N LEU A 9 0.19 6.85 -9.67
CA LEU A 9 -1.14 6.33 -9.40
C LEU A 9 -1.80 7.23 -8.35
N GLU A 10 -2.92 7.85 -8.71
CA GLU A 10 -3.78 8.54 -7.75
C GLU A 10 -4.84 7.55 -7.25
N VAL A 11 -4.95 7.42 -5.94
CA VAL A 11 -5.87 6.49 -5.27
C VAL A 11 -6.79 7.30 -4.37
N ALA A 12 -8.03 7.49 -4.81
CA ALA A 12 -9.05 8.11 -3.98
C ALA A 12 -9.55 7.09 -2.94
N THR A 13 -9.46 7.44 -1.66
CA THR A 13 -9.92 6.60 -0.55
C THR A 13 -11.16 7.23 0.11
N PRO A 14 -12.20 6.45 0.46
CA PRO A 14 -13.39 6.96 1.14
C PRO A 14 -13.15 7.23 2.64
N GLY A 15 -11.96 6.91 3.16
CA GLY A 15 -11.59 7.00 4.56
C GLY A 15 -10.49 6.01 4.92
N ALA A 16 -10.18 5.92 6.22
CA ALA A 16 -9.20 4.99 6.77
C ALA A 16 -9.55 3.53 6.45
N GLY A 17 -8.53 2.73 6.14
CA GLY A 17 -8.67 1.31 5.86
C GLY A 17 -7.66 0.80 4.83
N LEU A 18 -7.71 -0.51 4.59
CA LEU A 18 -6.91 -1.16 3.56
C LEU A 18 -7.63 -1.05 2.20
N HIS A 19 -6.94 -0.61 1.16
CA HIS A 19 -7.48 -0.45 -0.18
C HIS A 19 -6.64 -1.23 -1.18
N ASP A 20 -7.27 -2.11 -1.96
CA ASP A 20 -6.58 -2.93 -2.96
C ASP A 20 -6.25 -2.10 -4.21
N ILE A 21 -4.95 -1.94 -4.48
CA ILE A 21 -4.40 -1.25 -5.66
C ILE A 21 -3.74 -2.22 -6.65
N GLY A 22 -3.81 -3.53 -6.42
CA GLY A 22 -3.08 -4.55 -7.18
C GLY A 22 -3.38 -4.52 -8.67
N LYS A 23 -4.64 -4.28 -9.04
CA LYS A 23 -5.05 -4.12 -10.46
C LYS A 23 -4.41 -2.90 -11.12
N GLN A 24 -4.28 -1.78 -10.42
CA GLN A 24 -3.68 -0.55 -10.95
C GLN A 24 -2.17 -0.74 -11.15
N VAL A 25 -1.50 -1.37 -10.19
CA VAL A 25 -0.07 -1.70 -10.29
C VAL A 25 0.19 -2.70 -11.42
N ALA A 26 -0.62 -3.76 -11.54
CA ALA A 26 -0.51 -4.74 -12.62
C ALA A 26 -0.71 -4.11 -14.01
N ALA A 27 -1.66 -3.18 -14.15
CA ALA A 27 -1.86 -2.43 -15.38
C ALA A 27 -0.65 -1.56 -15.74
N ALA A 28 -0.02 -0.90 -14.75
CA ALA A 28 1.21 -0.13 -14.97
C ALA A 28 2.38 -1.03 -15.40
N VAL A 29 2.51 -2.24 -14.85
CA VAL A 29 3.51 -3.22 -15.30
C VAL A 29 3.23 -3.67 -16.74
N ALA A 30 1.97 -3.95 -17.08
CA ALA A 30 1.61 -4.34 -18.45
C ALA A 30 1.91 -3.23 -19.48
N GLU A 31 1.66 -1.96 -19.13
CA GLU A 31 1.98 -0.80 -19.97
C GLU A 31 3.49 -0.57 -20.14
N SER A 32 4.30 -1.00 -19.17
CA SER A 32 5.74 -0.77 -19.19
C SER A 32 6.51 -1.58 -20.24
N ASP A 33 5.90 -2.61 -20.82
CA ASP A 33 6.53 -3.63 -21.68
C ASP A 33 7.76 -4.34 -21.05
N VAL A 34 8.00 -4.17 -19.74
CA VAL A 34 9.09 -4.84 -19.02
C VAL A 34 8.78 -6.31 -18.86
N ARG A 35 9.61 -7.18 -19.46
CA ARG A 35 9.42 -8.65 -19.39
C ARG A 35 10.02 -9.27 -18.14
N VAL A 36 11.20 -8.81 -17.71
CA VAL A 36 11.93 -9.29 -16.53
C VAL A 36 12.53 -8.09 -15.84
N GLY A 37 12.28 -7.93 -14.54
CA GLY A 37 12.75 -6.76 -13.80
C GLY A 37 12.18 -6.67 -12.39
N VAL A 38 12.11 -5.43 -11.87
CA VAL A 38 11.54 -5.11 -10.55
C VAL A 38 10.56 -3.95 -10.70
N CYS A 39 9.36 -4.13 -10.17
CA CYS A 39 8.38 -3.07 -9.96
C CYS A 39 8.59 -2.49 -8.56
N HIS A 40 9.01 -1.24 -8.49
CA HIS A 40 9.09 -0.49 -7.24
C HIS A 40 7.84 0.36 -7.09
N VAL A 41 7.08 0.12 -6.02
CA VAL A 41 5.89 0.92 -5.66
C VAL A 41 6.26 1.74 -4.44
N PHE A 42 6.06 3.05 -4.49
CA PHE A 42 6.35 3.97 -3.40
C PHE A 42 5.14 4.85 -3.12
N VAL A 43 4.73 4.95 -1.86
CA VAL A 43 3.69 5.89 -1.42
C VAL A 43 4.35 7.20 -0.99
N GLN A 44 3.82 8.32 -1.48
CA GLN A 44 4.38 9.65 -1.27
C GLN A 44 3.87 10.34 0.02
N HIS A 45 3.06 9.63 0.81
CA HIS A 45 2.41 10.14 2.01
C HIS A 45 2.96 9.44 3.25
N THR A 46 3.09 10.18 4.35
CA THR A 46 3.63 9.71 5.64
C THR A 46 2.55 9.19 6.59
N SER A 47 1.27 9.43 6.28
CA SER A 47 0.09 8.91 6.98
C SER A 47 -0.58 7.75 6.20
N ALA A 48 0.08 7.24 5.16
CA ALA A 48 -0.33 6.05 4.44
C ALA A 48 0.88 5.11 4.25
N SER A 49 0.60 3.84 3.96
CA SER A 49 1.63 2.83 3.75
C SER A 49 1.18 1.77 2.76
N LEU A 50 2.12 0.93 2.36
CA LEU A 50 1.93 -0.21 1.47
C LEU A 50 2.13 -1.50 2.27
N VAL A 51 1.33 -2.50 1.93
CA VAL A 51 1.47 -3.88 2.41
C VAL A 51 1.09 -4.84 1.28
N ILE A 52 1.75 -5.99 1.22
CA ILE A 52 1.34 -7.12 0.38
C ILE A 52 0.67 -8.15 1.30
N GLN A 53 -0.63 -8.36 1.09
CA GLN A 53 -1.49 -9.21 1.91
C GLN A 53 -2.54 -9.89 1.04
N GLU A 54 -3.20 -10.91 1.60
CA GLU A 54 -4.24 -11.66 0.91
C GLU A 54 -5.55 -10.87 0.77
N ASN A 55 -6.06 -10.80 -0.46
CA ASN A 55 -7.37 -10.19 -0.77
C ASN A 55 -8.47 -11.23 -1.08
N ALA A 56 -8.15 -12.52 -1.10
CA ALA A 56 -9.10 -13.58 -1.42
C ALA A 56 -10.12 -13.85 -0.30
N ASP A 57 -9.68 -13.83 0.97
CA ASP A 57 -10.56 -13.88 2.14
C ASP A 57 -10.79 -12.48 2.74
N PRO A 58 -12.03 -11.94 2.69
CA PRO A 58 -12.37 -10.67 3.33
C PRO A 58 -12.08 -10.62 4.84
N ALA A 59 -11.96 -11.76 5.53
CA ALA A 59 -11.59 -11.82 6.94
C ALA A 59 -10.18 -11.29 7.19
N VAL A 60 -9.21 -11.61 6.32
CA VAL A 60 -7.82 -11.12 6.42
C VAL A 60 -7.80 -9.60 6.48
N ARG A 61 -8.51 -8.94 5.54
CA ARG A 61 -8.60 -7.47 5.50
C ARG A 61 -9.26 -6.90 6.76
N ARG A 62 -10.32 -7.52 7.27
CA ARG A 62 -11.00 -7.05 8.50
C ARG A 62 -10.12 -7.19 9.72
N ASP A 63 -9.44 -8.31 9.88
CA ASP A 63 -8.62 -8.58 11.06
C ASP A 63 -7.33 -7.76 11.05
N LEU A 64 -6.70 -7.58 9.88
CA LEU A 64 -5.60 -6.62 9.72
C LEU A 64 -6.02 -5.19 10.05
N THR A 65 -7.22 -4.77 9.62
CA THR A 65 -7.75 -3.43 9.92
C THR A 65 -7.92 -3.24 11.43
N LYS A 66 -8.48 -4.23 12.14
CA LYS A 66 -8.61 -4.20 13.60
C LYS A 66 -7.25 -4.16 14.30
N TRP A 67 -6.34 -5.05 13.90
CA TRP A 67 -5.00 -5.12 14.48
C TRP A 67 -4.23 -3.81 14.31
N LEU A 68 -4.34 -3.17 13.15
CA LEU A 68 -3.75 -1.85 12.90
C LEU A 68 -4.37 -0.75 13.77
N ALA A 69 -5.70 -0.77 13.98
CA ALA A 69 -6.38 0.17 14.87
C ALA A 69 -5.95 -0.04 16.34
N ASP A 70 -5.78 -1.29 16.78
CA ASP A 70 -5.32 -1.61 18.13
C ASP A 70 -3.85 -1.19 18.36
N LEU A 71 -3.03 -1.20 17.31
CA LEU A 71 -1.61 -0.80 17.40
C LEU A 71 -1.43 0.70 17.63
N ALA A 72 -2.30 1.52 17.04
CA ALA A 72 -2.33 2.96 17.23
C ALA A 72 -3.78 3.44 17.37
N PRO A 73 -4.34 3.35 18.59
CA PRO A 73 -5.71 3.79 18.87
C PRO A 73 -5.85 5.31 18.68
N GLU A 74 -6.99 5.74 18.14
CA GLU A 74 -7.31 7.17 17.94
C GLU A 74 -7.55 7.92 19.26
N ASP A 75 -7.98 7.21 20.31
CA ASP A 75 -8.32 7.78 21.62
C ASP A 75 -7.14 7.85 22.60
N ARG A 76 -5.94 7.49 22.16
CA ARG A 76 -4.70 7.69 22.92
C ARG A 76 -4.36 9.19 22.97
N ASP A 77 -3.67 9.59 24.04
CA ASP A 77 -3.20 10.96 24.27
C ASP A 77 -2.05 11.34 23.31
N TRP A 78 -2.39 11.57 22.03
CA TRP A 78 -1.47 12.00 20.98
C TRP A 78 -1.30 13.52 21.00
N GLU A 79 -0.06 14.00 20.87
CA GLU A 79 0.22 15.44 20.79
C GLU A 79 -0.11 16.04 19.42
N HIS A 80 -0.02 15.25 18.34
CA HIS A 80 -0.24 15.69 16.97
C HIS A 80 -1.65 15.29 16.51
N THR A 81 -2.55 16.27 16.45
CA THR A 81 -3.96 16.06 16.07
C THR A 81 -4.46 17.19 15.17
N ASP A 82 -3.55 17.81 14.40
CA ASP A 82 -3.83 19.02 13.63
C ASP A 82 -4.84 18.73 12.50
N GLU A 83 -4.81 17.51 11.96
CA GLU A 83 -5.71 17.02 10.90
C GLU A 83 -6.89 16.18 11.42
N GLY A 84 -7.05 16.08 12.74
CA GLY A 84 -8.14 15.35 13.40
C GLY A 84 -7.68 14.12 14.19
N PRO A 85 -8.63 13.31 14.72
CA PRO A 85 -8.31 12.19 15.62
C PRO A 85 -7.43 11.09 15.01
N ASP A 86 -7.44 10.92 13.69
CA ASP A 86 -6.67 9.88 13.00
C ASP A 86 -5.27 10.34 12.52
N ASP A 87 -4.90 11.60 12.73
CA ASP A 87 -3.67 12.21 12.23
C ASP A 87 -2.40 11.45 12.69
N MET A 88 -2.06 11.54 13.98
CA MET A 88 -0.93 10.79 14.54
C MET A 88 -1.10 9.26 14.49
N PRO A 89 -2.29 8.67 14.73
CA PRO A 89 -2.50 7.25 14.53
C PRO A 89 -2.09 6.75 13.13
N ALA A 90 -2.45 7.48 12.08
CA ALA A 90 -2.09 7.13 10.71
C ALA A 90 -0.57 7.14 10.47
N HIS A 91 0.13 8.15 11.02
CA HIS A 91 1.59 8.17 11.02
C HIS A 91 2.21 7.00 11.78
N ALA A 92 1.68 6.66 12.96
CA ALA A 92 2.18 5.56 13.78
C ALA A 92 2.01 4.20 13.07
N ARG A 93 0.87 3.97 12.40
CA ARG A 93 0.65 2.76 11.58
C ARG A 93 1.55 2.73 10.35
N SER A 94 1.79 3.88 9.71
CA SER A 94 2.74 3.96 8.58
C SER A 94 4.17 3.65 9.01
N ALA A 95 4.60 4.11 10.19
CA ALA A 95 5.95 3.90 10.72
C ALA A 95 6.32 2.43 10.98
N VAL A 96 5.35 1.57 11.30
CA VAL A 96 5.59 0.12 11.52
C VAL A 96 5.36 -0.74 10.27
N THR A 97 4.82 -0.14 9.21
CA THR A 97 4.61 -0.79 7.92
C THR A 97 5.69 -0.30 6.95
N ARG A 98 5.38 -0.08 5.67
CA ARG A 98 6.37 0.28 4.65
C ARG A 98 5.86 1.39 3.75
N THR A 99 6.74 2.32 3.38
CA THR A 99 6.45 3.31 2.35
C THR A 99 6.81 2.81 0.94
N SER A 100 7.47 1.67 0.82
CA SER A 100 7.80 1.04 -0.46
C SER A 100 7.66 -0.47 -0.48
N GLU A 101 7.32 -1.00 -1.65
CA GLU A 101 7.34 -2.42 -1.99
C GLU A 101 8.17 -2.67 -3.25
N LEU A 102 8.90 -3.78 -3.27
CA LEU A 102 9.70 -4.23 -4.41
C LEU A 102 9.15 -5.58 -4.88
N ILE A 103 8.52 -5.60 -6.05
CA ILE A 103 7.84 -6.78 -6.58
C ILE A 103 8.59 -7.24 -7.85
N PRO A 104 9.04 -8.50 -7.94
CA PRO A 104 9.62 -9.02 -9.18
C PRO A 104 8.65 -8.89 -10.35
N VAL A 105 9.17 -8.64 -11.55
CA VAL A 105 8.42 -8.76 -12.81
C VAL A 105 8.89 -10.02 -13.53
N VAL A 106 7.97 -10.94 -13.77
CA VAL A 106 8.22 -12.23 -14.42
C VAL A 106 7.25 -12.40 -15.59
N ASP A 107 7.79 -12.56 -16.79
CA ASP A 107 7.01 -12.67 -18.04
C ASP A 107 6.00 -11.53 -18.25
N GLY A 108 6.40 -10.31 -17.92
CA GLY A 108 5.55 -9.11 -18.08
C GLY A 108 4.43 -9.00 -17.04
N ARG A 109 4.50 -9.75 -15.95
CA ARG A 109 3.50 -9.74 -14.87
C ARG A 109 4.18 -9.56 -13.52
N LEU A 110 3.40 -9.10 -12.53
CA LEU A 110 3.83 -9.11 -11.14
C LEU A 110 4.11 -10.56 -10.71
N GLY A 111 5.32 -10.82 -10.22
CA GLY A 111 5.78 -12.11 -9.71
C GLY A 111 5.27 -12.39 -8.31
N LEU A 112 3.96 -12.29 -8.12
CA LEU A 112 3.27 -12.55 -6.85
C LEU A 112 2.77 -14.00 -6.78
N GLY A 113 2.49 -14.45 -5.56
CA GLY A 113 1.75 -15.69 -5.32
C GLY A 113 0.27 -15.57 -5.71
N THR A 114 -0.48 -16.65 -5.51
CA THR A 114 -1.92 -16.71 -5.81
C THR A 114 -2.77 -15.86 -4.87
N TRP A 115 -2.31 -15.65 -3.64
CA TRP A 115 -3.07 -15.06 -2.53
C TRP A 115 -2.56 -13.67 -2.19
#